data_AF-A0A0C3QFI5-F1
#
_entry.id   AF-A0A0C3QFI5-F1
#
_cell.length_a   1.000
_cell.length_b   1.000
_cell.length_c   1.000
_cell.angle_alpha   90.00
_cell.angle_beta   90.00
_cell.angle_gamma   90.00
#
_symmetry.space_group_name_H-M   'P 1'
#
loop_
_entity.id
_entity.type
_entity.pdbx_description
1 polymer ?
#
loop_
_entity_poly.entity_id
_entity_poly.type
_entity_poly.pdbx_seq_one_letter_code
_entity_poly.pdbx_strand_id
1 'polypeptide(L)'
;MPPSPKHPCPQCTKMLANPATLRRHINMRHELNHYYECLCGKRFSDPAACSRCKTSHLKSFGCPGCAYESGRKDSVKTHIQRKHPDQALFLGSYILILPPPEQPSIPSPVPLDPITSTITIHQPPIYAPIPLPWVPQSSPPYSEASTTSDGYSPFG
;
A
#
# COMPACT_ATOMS: atom_id res chain seq x y z
N MET A 1 -24.12 -0.87 -31.20
CA MET A 1 -23.94 -0.44 -29.78
C MET A 1 -23.53 1.01 -29.78
N PRO A 2 -24.21 1.88 -29.01
CA PRO A 2 -23.74 3.24 -28.83
C PRO A 2 -22.38 3.24 -28.11
N PRO A 3 -21.50 4.21 -28.36
CA PRO A 3 -20.23 4.33 -27.65
C PRO A 3 -20.52 4.49 -26.16
N SER A 4 -19.90 3.64 -25.33
CA SER A 4 -20.01 3.77 -23.89
C SER A 4 -19.41 5.10 -23.42
N PRO A 5 -20.07 5.80 -22.48
CA PRO A 5 -19.57 7.07 -21.97
C PRO A 5 -18.18 6.86 -21.35
N LYS A 6 -17.21 7.65 -21.81
CA LYS A 6 -15.85 7.64 -21.28
C LYS A 6 -15.79 8.45 -19.99
N HIS A 7 -15.09 7.93 -18.99
CA HIS A 7 -14.96 8.53 -17.67
C HIS A 7 -13.58 9.20 -17.54
N PRO A 8 -13.48 10.54 -17.64
CA PRO A 8 -12.21 11.25 -17.54
C PRO A 8 -11.70 11.28 -16.09
N CYS A 9 -10.38 11.22 -15.93
CA CYS A 9 -9.73 11.44 -14.65
C CYS A 9 -9.66 12.94 -14.32
N PRO A 10 -10.01 13.37 -13.09
CA PRO A 10 -9.93 14.77 -12.70
C PRO A 10 -8.49 15.27 -12.48
N GLN A 11 -7.52 14.36 -12.32
CA GLN A 11 -6.14 14.68 -11.95
C GLN A 11 -5.12 14.39 -13.07
N CYS A 12 -5.56 13.82 -14.19
CA CYS A 12 -4.71 13.59 -15.36
C CYS A 12 -5.52 13.46 -16.65
N THR A 13 -4.84 13.41 -17.80
CA THR A 13 -5.46 13.34 -19.12
C THR A 13 -6.04 11.96 -19.50
N LYS A 14 -6.05 10.97 -18.59
CA LYS A 14 -6.56 9.62 -18.89
C LYS A 14 -8.09 9.58 -18.89
N MET A 15 -8.65 8.93 -19.90
CA MET A 15 -10.08 8.58 -19.99
C MET A 15 -10.25 7.07 -19.90
N LEU A 16 -11.14 6.62 -19.03
CA LEU A 16 -11.35 5.22 -18.73
C LEU A 16 -12.73 4.75 -19.24
N ALA A 17 -12.85 3.47 -19.52
CA ALA A 17 -14.05 2.90 -20.15
C ALA A 17 -15.26 2.76 -19.22
N ASN A 18 -15.04 2.81 -17.90
CA ASN A 18 -16.07 2.57 -16.89
C ASN A 18 -15.67 3.20 -15.54
N PRO A 19 -16.64 3.50 -14.66
CA PRO A 19 -16.38 4.24 -13.43
C PRO A 19 -15.54 3.43 -12.43
N ALA A 20 -15.67 2.10 -12.41
CA ALA A 20 -14.87 1.23 -11.57
C ALA A 20 -13.36 1.29 -11.91
N THR A 21 -13.02 1.35 -13.21
CA THR A 21 -11.62 1.47 -13.63
C THR A 21 -11.08 2.88 -13.39
N LEU A 22 -11.92 3.92 -13.49
CA LEU A 22 -11.55 5.28 -13.11
C LEU A 22 -11.23 5.38 -11.61
N ARG A 23 -12.09 4.86 -10.73
CA ARG A 23 -11.83 4.85 -9.28
C ARG A 23 -10.50 4.17 -8.95
N ARG A 24 -10.29 2.95 -9.47
CA ARG A 24 -9.02 2.23 -9.31
C ARG A 24 -7.82 3.03 -9.83
N HIS A 25 -7.97 3.70 -10.97
CA HIS A 25 -6.92 4.53 -11.54
C HIS A 25 -6.55 5.67 -10.58
N ILE A 26 -7.55 6.40 -10.04
CA ILE A 26 -7.32 7.51 -9.11
C ILE A 26 -6.62 7.00 -7.85
N ASN A 27 -7.16 5.97 -7.21
CA ASN A 27 -6.57 5.43 -5.99
C ASN A 27 -5.14 4.88 -6.20
N MET A 28 -4.81 4.38 -7.39
CA MET A 28 -3.48 3.82 -7.68
C MET A 28 -2.45 4.89 -8.09
N ARG A 29 -2.87 5.92 -8.83
CA ARG A 29 -1.94 6.87 -9.47
C ARG A 29 -1.83 8.20 -8.77
N HIS A 30 -2.86 8.57 -8.02
CA HIS A 30 -2.95 9.89 -7.41
C HIS A 30 -2.98 9.81 -5.89
N GLU A 31 -3.77 8.89 -5.33
CA GLU A 31 -3.89 8.77 -3.87
C GLU A 31 -2.88 7.79 -3.25
N LEU A 32 -2.28 6.90 -4.05
CA LEU A 32 -1.28 5.90 -3.63
C LEU A 32 -1.66 5.05 -2.41
N ASN A 33 -2.95 5.00 -2.04
CA ASN A 33 -3.39 4.44 -0.75
C ASN A 33 -4.21 3.15 -0.87
N HIS A 34 -4.39 2.63 -2.09
CA HIS A 34 -5.05 1.33 -2.29
C HIS A 34 -4.13 0.37 -3.04
N TYR A 35 -3.62 -0.60 -2.30
CA TYR A 35 -3.00 -1.78 -2.89
C TYR A 35 -3.55 -3.00 -2.18
N TYR A 36 -3.68 -4.07 -2.94
CA TYR A 36 -4.00 -5.38 -2.44
C TYR A 36 -2.71 -6.16 -2.34
N GLU A 37 -2.28 -6.41 -1.11
CA GLU A 37 -1.08 -7.18 -0.85
C GLU A 37 -1.40 -8.66 -0.75
N CYS A 38 -0.61 -9.48 -1.44
CA CYS A 38 -0.60 -10.92 -1.27
C CYS A 38 0.39 -11.28 -0.17
N LEU A 39 0.16 -12.39 0.55
CA LEU A 39 1.03 -12.87 1.63
C LEU A 39 2.48 -13.16 1.16
N CYS A 40 2.72 -13.24 -0.15
CA CYS A 40 4.05 -13.30 -0.74
C CYS A 40 4.78 -11.95 -0.85
N GLY A 41 4.20 -10.86 -0.34
CA GLY A 41 4.75 -9.50 -0.40
C GLY A 41 4.51 -8.76 -1.72
N LYS A 42 3.79 -9.35 -2.68
CA LYS A 42 3.45 -8.68 -3.95
C LYS A 42 2.25 -7.75 -3.76
N ARG A 43 2.37 -6.52 -4.25
CA ARG A 43 1.31 -5.49 -4.21
C ARG A 43 0.64 -5.34 -5.57
N PHE A 44 -0.69 -5.36 -5.57
CA PHE A 44 -1.51 -5.23 -6.78
C PHE A 44 -2.45 -4.05 -6.66
N SER A 45 -2.76 -3.41 -7.78
CA SER A 45 -3.78 -2.36 -7.83
C SER A 45 -5.19 -2.88 -8.11
N ASP A 46 -5.32 -4.17 -8.43
CA ASP A 46 -6.59 -4.81 -8.76
C ASP A 46 -6.86 -5.96 -7.77
N PRO A 47 -8.03 -5.97 -7.10
CA PRO A 47 -8.37 -7.07 -6.21
C PRO A 47 -8.42 -8.42 -6.95
N ALA A 48 -8.85 -8.42 -8.22
CA ALA A 48 -8.88 -9.64 -9.02
C ALA A 48 -7.46 -10.16 -9.32
N ALA A 49 -6.48 -9.27 -9.51
CA ALA A 49 -5.09 -9.65 -9.72
C ALA A 49 -4.46 -10.21 -8.44
N CYS A 50 -4.72 -9.60 -7.28
CA CYS A 50 -4.27 -10.11 -5.99
C CYS A 50 -4.90 -11.47 -5.66
N SER A 51 -6.19 -11.64 -5.90
CA SER A 51 -6.89 -12.92 -5.71
C SER A 51 -6.27 -14.03 -6.57
N ARG A 52 -6.01 -13.75 -7.86
CA ARG A 52 -5.32 -14.69 -8.75
C ARG A 52 -3.90 -15.02 -8.27
N CYS A 53 -3.17 -14.05 -7.73
CA CYS A 53 -1.86 -14.29 -7.13
C CYS A 53 -1.97 -15.27 -5.96
N LYS A 54 -2.93 -15.05 -5.05
CA LYS A 54 -3.22 -15.98 -3.94
C LYS A 54 -3.51 -17.38 -4.46
N THR A 55 -4.37 -17.53 -5.47
CA THR A 55 -4.66 -18.85 -6.07
C THR A 55 -3.46 -19.47 -6.77
N SER A 56 -2.59 -18.67 -7.40
CA SER A 56 -1.39 -19.19 -8.06
C SER A 56 -0.37 -19.80 -7.08
N HIS A 57 -0.44 -19.40 -5.80
CA HIS A 57 0.33 -20.06 -4.74
C HIS A 57 -0.24 -21.41 -4.34
N LEU A 58 -1.53 -21.67 -4.60
CA LEU A 58 -2.17 -22.96 -4.33
C LEU A 58 -2.10 -23.91 -5.54
N LYS A 59 -1.90 -23.37 -6.74
CA LYS A 59 -2.06 -24.13 -7.98
C LYS A 59 -1.19 -23.52 -9.08
N SER A 60 -0.28 -24.33 -9.59
CA SER A 60 0.46 -24.07 -10.82
C SER A 60 -0.14 -24.88 -11.98
N PHE A 61 0.19 -24.48 -13.20
CA PHE A 61 -0.23 -25.15 -14.41
C PHE A 61 1.02 -25.60 -15.18
N GLY A 62 1.07 -26.86 -15.57
CA GLY A 62 2.18 -27.47 -16.30
C GLY A 62 1.83 -27.75 -17.77
N CYS A 63 2.84 -27.66 -18.63
CA CYS A 63 2.76 -28.20 -19.98
C CYS A 63 2.89 -29.74 -19.93
N PRO A 64 2.06 -30.52 -20.63
CA PRO A 64 2.23 -31.98 -20.66
C PRO A 64 3.37 -32.44 -21.57
N GLY A 65 3.79 -31.58 -22.51
CA GLY A 65 4.83 -31.89 -23.49
C GLY A 65 6.25 -31.51 -23.06
N CYS A 66 6.43 -30.84 -21.92
CA CYS A 66 7.74 -30.47 -21.38
C CYS A 66 7.66 -30.01 -19.91
N ALA A 67 8.80 -29.72 -19.29
CA ALA A 67 8.89 -29.24 -17.90
C ALA A 67 8.51 -27.74 -17.70
N TYR A 68 7.76 -27.13 -18.61
CA TYR A 68 7.35 -25.72 -18.47
C TYR A 68 6.16 -25.58 -17.52
N GLU A 69 6.27 -24.68 -16.55
CA GLU A 69 5.24 -24.43 -15.54
C GLU A 69 4.93 -22.93 -15.40
N SER A 70 3.69 -22.61 -15.06
CA SER A 70 3.25 -21.23 -14.83
C SER A 70 2.09 -21.16 -13.84
N GLY A 71 2.00 -20.06 -13.08
CA GLY A 71 0.84 -19.76 -12.24
C GLY A 71 -0.44 -19.41 -13.03
N ARG A 72 -0.39 -19.39 -14.37
CA ARG A 72 -1.53 -19.04 -15.24
C ARG A 72 -1.73 -20.03 -16.38
N LYS A 73 -2.98 -20.45 -16.58
CA LYS A 73 -3.39 -21.31 -17.69
C LYS A 73 -3.11 -20.68 -19.07
N ASP A 74 -3.36 -19.39 -19.22
CA ASP A 74 -3.15 -18.67 -20.48
C ASP A 74 -1.68 -18.70 -20.91
N SER A 75 -0.77 -18.56 -19.94
CA SER A 75 0.67 -18.61 -20.17
C SER A 75 1.08 -19.98 -20.72
N VAL A 76 0.60 -21.07 -20.12
CA VAL A 76 0.85 -22.43 -20.64
C VAL A 76 0.25 -22.62 -22.03
N LYS A 77 -0.96 -22.10 -22.29
CA LYS A 77 -1.60 -22.18 -23.62
C LYS A 77 -0.80 -21.46 -24.70
N THR A 78 -0.31 -20.25 -24.40
CA THR A 78 0.55 -19.49 -25.34
C THR A 78 1.93 -20.13 -25.51
N HIS A 79 2.49 -20.74 -24.45
CA HIS A 79 3.70 -21.54 -24.53
C HIS A 79 3.51 -22.73 -25.48
N ILE A 80 2.42 -23.50 -25.31
CA ILE A 80 2.09 -24.65 -26.16
C ILE A 80 1.97 -24.23 -27.62
N GLN A 81 1.26 -23.14 -27.93
CA GLN A 81 1.13 -22.66 -29.31
C GLN A 81 2.47 -22.30 -29.96
N ARG A 82 3.45 -21.83 -29.18
CA ARG A 82 4.75 -21.37 -29.70
C ARG A 82 5.84 -22.44 -29.70
N LYS A 83 5.82 -23.35 -28.73
CA LYS A 83 6.86 -24.37 -28.53
C LYS A 83 6.41 -25.77 -28.92
N HIS A 84 5.10 -26.00 -29.00
CA HIS A 84 4.49 -27.26 -29.41
C HIS A 84 3.37 -27.03 -30.45
N PRO A 85 3.66 -26.33 -31.58
CA PRO A 85 2.64 -25.95 -32.56
C PRO A 85 1.86 -27.15 -33.11
N ASP A 86 2.55 -28.26 -33.39
CA ASP A 86 1.95 -29.50 -33.91
C ASP A 86 1.04 -30.22 -32.90
N GLN A 87 1.19 -29.90 -31.60
CA GLN A 87 0.43 -30.51 -30.51
C GLN A 87 -0.49 -29.49 -29.82
N ALA A 88 -0.67 -28.30 -30.42
CA ALA A 88 -1.31 -27.17 -29.76
C ALA A 88 -2.79 -27.41 -29.41
N LEU A 89 -3.48 -28.21 -30.23
CA LEU A 89 -4.87 -28.61 -29.98
C LEU A 89 -4.98 -29.62 -28.83
N PHE A 90 -4.08 -30.61 -28.82
CA PHE A 90 -4.09 -31.68 -27.83
C PHE A 90 -3.60 -31.19 -26.46
N LEU A 91 -2.36 -30.68 -26.38
CA LEU A 91 -1.79 -30.16 -25.13
C LEU A 91 -2.54 -28.93 -24.61
N GLY A 92 -3.06 -28.09 -25.51
CA GLY A 92 -3.80 -26.88 -25.12
C GLY A 92 -5.12 -27.16 -24.40
N SER A 93 -5.69 -28.35 -24.61
CA SER A 93 -6.85 -28.85 -23.88
C SER A 93 -6.47 -29.55 -22.57
N TYR A 94 -5.31 -30.21 -22.54
CA TYR A 94 -4.85 -31.05 -21.44
C TYR A 94 -3.79 -30.38 -20.55
N ILE A 95 -3.95 -29.10 -20.20
CA ILE A 95 -3.00 -28.41 -19.31
C ILE A 95 -3.02 -29.07 -17.92
N LEU A 96 -1.86 -29.51 -17.44
CA LEU A 96 -1.71 -30.16 -16.13
C LEU A 96 -1.95 -29.14 -15.02
N ILE A 97 -2.66 -29.56 -13.97
CA ILE A 97 -2.82 -28.78 -12.74
C ILE A 97 -1.85 -29.37 -11.73
N LEU A 98 -0.84 -28.58 -11.38
CA LEU A 98 0.22 -28.98 -10.46
C LEU A 98 -0.13 -28.50 -9.04
N PRO A 99 0.20 -29.30 -8.02
CA PRO A 99 0.10 -28.88 -6.63
C PRO A 99 1.02 -27.69 -6.38
N PRO A 100 0.76 -26.90 -5.33
CA PRO A 100 1.59 -25.74 -5.04
C PRO A 100 3.04 -26.18 -4.79
N PRO A 101 4.05 -25.48 -5.34
CA PRO A 101 5.42 -25.69 -4.88
C PRO A 101 5.40 -25.43 -3.37
N GLU A 102 5.85 -26.39 -2.57
CA GLU A 102 5.94 -26.24 -1.10
C GLU A 102 6.54 -24.87 -0.83
N GLN A 103 5.73 -23.98 -0.26
CA GLN A 103 6.22 -22.65 0.05
C GLN A 103 7.36 -22.84 1.04
N PRO A 104 8.51 -22.16 0.90
CA PRO A 104 9.47 -22.08 1.99
C PRO A 104 8.67 -21.54 3.18
N SER A 105 8.48 -22.40 4.18
CA SER A 105 7.84 -22.09 5.43
C SER A 105 8.53 -20.84 5.95
N ILE A 106 7.80 -19.71 5.94
CA ILE A 106 8.26 -18.51 6.62
C ILE A 106 8.56 -18.97 8.04
N PRO A 107 9.82 -18.92 8.52
CA PRO A 107 10.07 -19.25 9.91
C PRO A 107 9.17 -18.32 10.72
N SER A 108 8.28 -18.93 11.52
CA SER A 108 7.42 -18.21 12.45
C SER A 108 8.26 -17.12 13.11
N PRO A 109 7.77 -15.86 13.23
CA PRO A 109 8.54 -14.84 13.91
C PRO A 109 8.92 -15.39 15.28
N VAL A 110 10.20 -15.70 15.44
CA VAL A 110 10.77 -16.00 16.75
C VAL A 110 10.36 -14.81 17.61
N PRO A 111 9.71 -15.02 18.76
CA PRO A 111 9.52 -13.94 19.71
C PRO A 111 10.91 -13.35 19.92
N LEU A 112 11.09 -12.10 19.50
CA LEU A 112 12.24 -11.32 19.95
C LEU A 112 12.02 -11.26 21.45
N ASP A 113 12.77 -12.08 22.19
CA ASP A 113 12.84 -11.97 23.63
C ASP A 113 13.00 -10.48 23.95
N PRO A 114 12.18 -9.90 24.84
CA PRO A 114 12.41 -8.53 25.24
C PRO A 114 13.80 -8.51 25.86
N ILE A 115 14.75 -7.95 25.13
CA ILE A 115 16.06 -7.58 25.65
C ILE A 115 15.69 -6.75 26.85
N THR A 116 15.93 -7.30 28.05
CA THR A 116 15.80 -6.57 29.30
C THR A 116 16.92 -5.56 29.24
N SER A 117 16.66 -4.47 28.53
CA SER A 117 17.46 -3.27 28.52
C SER A 117 17.24 -2.70 29.91
N THR A 118 17.98 -3.25 30.89
CA THR A 118 18.18 -2.58 32.15
C THR A 118 18.94 -1.31 31.82
N ILE A 119 18.19 -0.28 31.43
CA ILE A 119 18.65 1.09 31.41
C ILE A 119 19.00 1.37 32.87
N THR A 120 20.27 1.24 33.20
CA THR A 120 20.80 1.81 34.43
C THR A 120 20.62 3.31 34.27
N ILE A 121 19.54 3.84 34.85
CA ILE A 121 19.36 5.28 35.00
C ILE A 121 20.46 5.71 35.97
N HIS A 122 21.61 6.10 35.44
CA HIS A 122 22.53 6.93 36.20
C HIS A 122 21.78 8.21 36.51
N GLN A 123 21.27 8.34 37.74
CA GLN A 123 20.79 9.62 38.24
C GLN A 123 21.94 10.61 38.11
N PRO A 124 21.75 11.75 37.42
CA PRO A 124 22.71 12.83 37.50
C PRO A 124 22.77 13.32 38.96
N PRO A 125 23.96 13.70 39.47
CA PRO A 125 24.09 14.17 40.84
C PRO A 125 23.19 15.39 41.08
N ILE A 126 22.39 15.32 42.14
CA ILE A 126 21.51 16.41 42.58
C ILE A 126 22.41 17.56 43.03
N TYR A 127 22.56 18.60 42.20
CA TYR A 127 23.16 19.84 42.65
C TYR A 127 22.15 20.58 43.55
N ALA A 128 22.54 20.82 44.80
CA ALA A 128 21.75 21.62 45.73
C ALA A 128 21.63 23.07 45.22
N PRO A 129 20.45 23.70 45.29
CA PRO A 129 20.29 25.08 44.84
C PRO A 129 21.02 26.04 45.78
N ILE A 130 21.81 26.95 45.19
CA ILE A 130 22.50 28.04 45.87
C ILE A 130 21.43 29.07 46.31
N PRO A 131 21.38 29.48 47.60
CA PRO A 131 20.39 30.46 48.05
C PRO A 131 20.65 31.84 47.45
N LEU A 132 19.65 32.40 46.78
CA LEU A 132 19.70 33.77 46.23
C LEU A 132 19.56 34.81 47.35
N PRO A 133 20.31 35.91 47.32
CA PRO A 133 20.13 37.01 48.26
C PRO A 133 18.81 37.77 48.01
N TRP A 134 18.16 38.13 49.10
CA TRP A 134 16.89 38.87 49.18
C TRP A 134 16.96 40.23 48.47
N VAL A 135 16.06 40.47 47.52
CA VAL A 135 15.79 41.80 46.94
C VAL A 135 14.42 42.32 47.43
N PRO A 136 14.32 43.53 48.03
CA PRO A 136 13.06 44.06 48.54
C PRO A 136 12.10 44.50 47.42
N GLN A 137 10.81 44.36 47.73
CA GLN A 137 9.67 44.52 46.85
C GLN A 137 9.19 45.98 46.82
N SER A 138 9.00 46.55 45.63
CA SER A 138 8.25 47.79 45.43
C SER A 138 7.24 47.61 44.29
N SER A 139 5.96 47.62 44.64
CA SER A 139 4.81 47.55 43.71
C SER A 139 4.34 48.96 43.29
N PRO A 140 3.29 49.12 42.45
CA PRO A 140 3.31 49.79 41.15
C PRO A 140 2.60 51.17 41.20
N PRO A 141 2.23 51.82 40.06
CA PRO A 141 0.83 51.60 39.61
C PRO A 141 0.55 51.76 38.09
N TYR A 142 -0.50 51.05 37.65
CA TYR A 142 -1.64 51.49 36.82
C TYR A 142 -1.44 52.31 35.53
N SER A 143 -2.08 51.87 34.44
CA SER A 143 -3.02 52.68 33.64
C SER A 143 -3.79 51.81 32.64
N GLU A 144 -5.09 52.09 32.54
CA GLU A 144 -6.09 51.37 31.77
C GLU A 144 -6.28 51.94 30.34
N ALA A 145 -7.03 51.15 29.56
CA ALA A 145 -8.18 51.57 28.75
C ALA A 145 -7.98 52.12 27.32
N SER A 146 -8.67 51.39 26.42
CA SER A 146 -9.58 51.88 25.36
C SER A 146 -9.00 52.42 24.05
N THR A 147 -9.51 51.93 22.91
CA THR A 147 -10.67 52.53 22.20
C THR A 147 -10.96 51.80 20.87
N THR A 148 -12.26 51.59 20.65
CA THR A 148 -13.00 51.17 19.45
C THR A 148 -12.78 52.07 18.21
N SER A 149 -12.87 51.49 16.99
CA SER A 149 -13.28 52.26 15.80
C SER A 149 -13.93 51.38 14.74
N ASP A 150 -15.22 51.61 14.52
CA ASP A 150 -16.05 51.17 13.40
C ASP A 150 -15.60 51.73 12.03
N GLY A 151 -16.01 51.08 10.94
CA GLY A 151 -15.87 51.60 9.57
C GLY A 151 -16.59 50.77 8.52
N TYR A 152 -17.89 51.06 8.32
CA TYR A 152 -18.77 50.50 7.29
C TYR A 152 -18.80 51.43 6.06
N SER A 153 -18.67 50.91 4.82
CA SER A 153 -19.58 51.17 3.67
C SER A 153 -18.99 50.80 2.29
N PRO A 154 -19.81 50.28 1.35
CA PRO A 154 -19.46 50.00 -0.03
C PRO A 154 -19.94 51.09 -1.02
N PHE A 155 -19.22 51.25 -2.14
CA PHE A 155 -19.63 51.93 -3.38
C PHE A 155 -19.26 50.97 -4.53
N GLY A 156 -19.93 50.91 -5.68
CA GLY A 156 -20.94 51.74 -6.33
C GLY A 156 -20.96 51.32 -7.80
#